data_AF-A0A530AWB5-F1
#
_entry.id   AF-A0A530AWB5-F1
#
_cell.length_a   1.000
_cell.length_b   1.000
_cell.length_c   1.000
_cell.angle_alpha   90.00
_cell.angle_beta   90.00
_cell.angle_gamma   90.00
#
_symmetry.space_group_name_H-M   'P 1'
#
loop_
_entity.id
_entity.type
_entity.pdbx_description
1 polymer ?
#
loop_
_entity_poly.entity_id
_entity_poly.type
_entity_poly.pdbx_seq_one_letter_code
_entity_poly.pdbx_strand_id
1 'polypeptide(L)'
;MIRIAGLAGIALILATGAFAQQAPLLSGEKAFGDWKADRPGVRRLLKPEDMPKPDVAESAANGGGVTDRPGGAKPQLPPGFSAELVASGIDSPRAVRVAPNGDLFVADSRANQVRVYRLAEG
;
A
#
# COMPACT_ATOMS: atom_id res chain seq x y z
N MET A 1 -48.76 41.42 -25.48
CA MET A 1 -48.34 40.61 -26.64
C MET A 1 -47.50 39.45 -26.12
N ILE A 2 -48.01 38.23 -26.30
CA ILE A 2 -47.50 36.98 -25.72
C ILE A 2 -46.42 36.40 -26.63
N ARG A 3 -45.25 36.01 -26.10
CA ARG A 3 -44.28 35.14 -26.79
C ARG A 3 -43.64 34.11 -25.84
N ILE A 4 -44.27 32.94 -25.82
CA ILE A 4 -43.71 31.58 -25.89
C ILE A 4 -42.59 31.24 -24.90
N ALA A 5 -42.98 30.55 -23.83
CA ALA A 5 -42.18 29.56 -23.12
C ALA A 5 -42.01 28.29 -23.99
N GLY A 6 -40.81 27.70 -23.99
CA GLY A 6 -40.54 26.42 -24.64
C GLY A 6 -39.38 25.72 -23.95
N LEU A 7 -39.67 24.56 -23.36
CA LEU A 7 -38.77 23.73 -22.57
C LEU A 7 -37.49 23.35 -23.34
N ALA A 8 -36.33 23.53 -22.71
CA ALA A 8 -35.13 22.76 -23.06
C ALA A 8 -34.89 21.75 -21.94
N GLY A 9 -35.23 20.49 -22.24
CA GLY A 9 -35.26 19.38 -21.31
C GLY A 9 -33.91 19.02 -20.72
N ILE A 10 -34.00 18.61 -19.46
CA ILE A 10 -33.07 17.77 -18.71
C ILE A 10 -32.66 16.56 -19.57
N ALA A 11 -31.36 16.36 -19.77
CA ALA A 11 -30.69 15.06 -19.58
C ALA A 11 -29.25 15.14 -20.14
N LEU A 12 -28.31 15.57 -19.31
CA LEU A 12 -26.92 15.16 -19.46
C LEU A 12 -26.43 14.62 -18.12
N ILE A 13 -26.99 13.47 -17.72
CA ILE A 13 -26.29 12.58 -16.78
C ILE A 13 -25.16 11.98 -17.62
N LEU A 14 -24.05 12.71 -17.71
CA LEU A 14 -22.77 12.09 -18.03
C LEU A 14 -22.54 11.07 -16.92
N ALA A 15 -22.79 9.81 -17.24
CA ALA A 15 -22.34 8.70 -16.45
C ALA A 15 -20.82 8.84 -16.33
N THR A 16 -20.35 9.49 -15.27
CA THR A 16 -19.01 9.28 -14.74
C THR A 16 -19.00 7.87 -14.18
N GLY A 17 -19.05 6.89 -15.07
CA GLY A 17 -18.53 5.58 -14.78
C GLY A 17 -17.06 5.81 -14.51
N ALA A 18 -16.71 5.96 -13.24
CA ALA A 18 -15.37 5.66 -12.79
C ALA A 18 -15.15 4.20 -13.17
N PHE A 19 -14.67 3.96 -14.40
CA PHE A 19 -13.91 2.76 -14.68
C PHE A 19 -12.74 2.86 -13.71
N ALA A 20 -12.89 2.22 -12.55
CA ALA A 20 -11.74 1.82 -11.78
C ALA A 20 -10.89 1.04 -12.79
N GLN A 21 -9.83 1.68 -13.29
CA GLN A 21 -8.95 1.10 -14.30
C GLN A 21 -8.61 -0.30 -13.80
N GLN A 22 -9.11 -1.32 -14.51
CA GLN A 22 -9.03 -2.71 -14.06
C GLN A 22 -7.53 -3.03 -13.96
N ALA A 23 -6.99 -2.98 -12.74
CA ALA A 23 -5.55 -2.99 -12.59
C ALA A 23 -4.98 -4.30 -13.15
N PRO A 24 -3.81 -4.27 -13.82
CA PRO A 24 -3.25 -5.43 -14.50
C PRO A 24 -3.25 -6.65 -13.58
N LEU A 25 -3.90 -7.72 -14.05
CA LEU A 25 -3.88 -9.02 -13.38
C LEU A 25 -2.77 -9.86 -14.00
N LEU A 26 -1.73 -10.12 -13.23
CA LEU A 26 -0.67 -11.05 -13.59
C LEU A 26 -1.11 -12.47 -13.18
N SER A 27 -0.91 -13.44 -14.06
CA SER A 27 -1.30 -14.85 -13.88
C SER A 27 -0.27 -15.79 -14.50
N GLY A 28 -0.30 -17.07 -14.10
CA GLY A 28 0.68 -18.06 -14.55
C GLY A 28 2.10 -17.63 -14.20
N GLU A 29 3.06 -17.93 -15.06
CA GLU A 29 4.47 -17.56 -14.89
C GLU A 29 4.68 -16.05 -14.62
N LYS A 30 3.88 -15.18 -15.25
CA LYS A 30 3.98 -13.72 -15.10
C LYS A 30 3.55 -13.22 -13.72
N ALA A 31 2.82 -14.02 -12.94
CA ALA A 31 2.47 -13.68 -11.57
C ALA A 31 3.69 -13.74 -10.64
N PHE A 32 4.69 -14.56 -10.98
CA PHE A 32 5.93 -14.67 -10.24
C PHE A 32 6.94 -13.62 -10.71
N GLY A 33 7.84 -13.19 -9.82
CA GLY A 33 8.84 -12.16 -10.13
C GLY A 33 9.48 -11.60 -8.87
N ASP A 34 10.32 -10.59 -9.05
CA ASP A 34 10.94 -9.87 -7.94
C ASP A 34 10.15 -8.62 -7.55
N TRP A 35 10.55 -8.02 -6.43
CA TRP A 35 9.93 -6.82 -5.87
C TRP A 35 10.06 -5.59 -6.78
N LYS A 36 10.88 -5.59 -7.85
CA LYS A 36 11.08 -4.42 -8.72
C LYS A 36 9.87 -4.17 -9.61
N ALA A 37 9.13 -5.22 -9.94
CA ALA A 37 7.87 -5.09 -10.69
C ALA A 37 6.71 -4.62 -9.79
N ASP A 38 6.84 -4.72 -8.47
CA ASP A 38 5.78 -4.37 -7.52
C ASP A 38 5.52 -2.88 -7.45
N ARG A 39 4.23 -2.55 -7.34
CA ARG A 39 3.71 -1.20 -7.17
C ARG A 39 2.24 -1.27 -6.74
N PRO A 40 1.70 -0.22 -6.08
CA PRO A 40 0.30 -0.17 -5.69
C PRO A 40 -0.64 -0.47 -6.87
N GLY A 41 -1.64 -1.31 -6.63
CA GLY A 41 -2.66 -1.68 -7.62
C GLY A 41 -2.33 -2.89 -8.48
N VAL A 42 -1.07 -3.35 -8.60
CA VAL A 42 -0.77 -4.60 -9.32
C VAL A 42 -1.43 -5.77 -8.60
N ARG A 43 -2.16 -6.60 -9.36
CA ARG A 43 -2.80 -7.80 -8.84
C ARG A 43 -2.12 -9.04 -9.38
N ARG A 44 -2.00 -10.06 -8.53
CA ARG A 44 -1.45 -11.36 -8.89
C ARG A 44 -2.46 -12.44 -8.54
N LEU A 45 -2.73 -13.31 -9.48
CA LEU A 45 -3.44 -14.56 -9.24
C LEU A 45 -2.40 -15.67 -9.14
N LEU A 46 -2.23 -16.19 -7.94
CA LEU A 46 -1.38 -17.35 -7.66
C LEU A 46 -2.27 -18.56 -7.48
N LYS A 47 -2.07 -19.57 -8.32
CA LYS A 47 -2.81 -20.84 -8.23
C LYS A 47 -1.86 -21.99 -7.91
N PRO A 48 -2.34 -23.05 -7.23
CA PRO A 48 -1.53 -24.23 -6.94
C PRO A 48 -0.87 -24.83 -8.20
N GLU A 49 -1.59 -24.87 -9.32
CA GLU A 49 -1.07 -25.41 -10.59
C GLU A 49 0.05 -24.57 -11.23
N ASP A 50 0.14 -23.29 -10.86
CA ASP A 50 1.15 -22.37 -11.38
C ASP A 50 2.42 -22.36 -10.50
N MET A 51 2.41 -23.04 -9.34
CA MET A 51 3.54 -23.00 -8.40
C MET A 51 4.75 -23.78 -8.92
N PRO A 52 5.98 -23.28 -8.68
CA PRO A 52 7.18 -24.09 -8.83
C PRO A 52 7.09 -25.35 -7.98
N LYS A 53 7.64 -26.46 -8.48
CA LYS A 53 7.72 -27.70 -7.70
C LYS A 53 8.51 -27.45 -6.41
N PRO A 54 8.08 -28.00 -5.26
CA PRO A 54 8.86 -27.93 -4.03
C PRO A 54 10.24 -28.53 -4.24
N ASP A 55 11.27 -27.89 -3.67
CA ASP A 55 12.55 -28.54 -3.47
C ASP A 55 12.42 -29.46 -2.25
N VAL A 56 12.51 -30.78 -2.50
CA VAL A 56 12.36 -31.81 -1.46
C VAL A 56 13.70 -32.26 -0.88
N ALA A 57 14.82 -31.86 -1.50
CA ALA A 57 16.15 -32.26 -1.05
C ALA A 57 16.66 -31.31 0.06
N GLU A 58 16.32 -30.03 -0.03
CA GLU A 58 16.79 -29.01 0.90
C GLU A 58 15.67 -28.06 1.35
N SER A 59 15.66 -27.77 2.66
CA SER A 59 14.85 -26.70 3.21
C SER A 59 15.71 -25.44 3.33
N ALA A 60 15.25 -24.34 2.75
CA ALA A 60 15.97 -23.07 2.76
C ALA A 60 15.17 -21.97 3.48
N ALA A 61 15.84 -21.22 4.35
CA ALA A 61 15.31 -19.99 4.92
C ALA A 61 15.74 -18.78 4.08
N ASN A 62 14.83 -18.28 3.24
CA ASN A 62 15.10 -17.17 2.31
C ASN A 62 14.79 -15.80 2.95
N GLY A 63 15.48 -15.47 4.04
CA GLY A 63 15.36 -14.15 4.68
C GLY A 63 15.89 -13.05 3.77
N GLY A 64 15.13 -11.94 3.65
CA GLY A 64 15.62 -10.75 2.95
C GLY A 64 16.82 -10.12 3.68
N GLY A 65 17.85 -9.72 2.95
CA GLY A 65 18.97 -8.96 3.50
C GLY A 65 18.56 -7.54 3.90
N VAL A 66 19.15 -7.04 4.99
CA VAL A 66 18.99 -5.63 5.40
C VAL A 66 20.08 -4.80 4.73
N THR A 67 19.69 -3.69 4.12
CA THR A 67 20.61 -2.72 3.50
C THR A 67 20.18 -1.30 3.87
N ASP A 68 21.11 -0.36 3.78
CA ASP A 68 20.81 1.04 4.02
C ASP A 68 19.77 1.54 3.00
N ARG A 69 18.83 2.34 3.49
CA ARG A 69 17.83 2.97 2.61
C ARG A 69 18.56 3.92 1.66
N PRO A 70 18.45 3.73 0.33
CA PRO A 70 19.03 4.66 -0.63
C PRO A 70 18.53 6.10 -0.40
N GLY A 71 19.40 7.08 -0.68
CA GLY A 71 19.07 8.50 -0.54
C GLY A 71 17.79 8.86 -1.28
N GLY A 72 16.85 9.52 -0.59
CA GLY A 72 15.58 9.96 -1.18
C GLY A 72 14.56 8.86 -1.48
N ALA A 73 14.85 7.58 -1.22
CA ALA A 73 13.90 6.49 -1.46
C ALA A 73 12.66 6.65 -0.57
N LYS A 74 11.48 6.73 -1.20
CA LYS A 74 10.19 6.80 -0.52
C LYS A 74 9.31 5.60 -0.93
N PRO A 75 8.39 5.16 -0.07
CA PRO A 75 7.36 4.20 -0.47
C PRO A 75 6.60 4.72 -1.69
N GLN A 76 6.31 3.84 -2.64
CA GLN A 76 5.32 4.11 -3.68
C GLN A 76 3.93 3.96 -3.07
N LEU A 77 3.08 4.96 -3.25
CA LEU A 77 1.75 5.01 -2.63
C LEU A 77 0.66 5.15 -3.70
N PRO A 78 -0.59 4.71 -3.41
CA PRO A 78 -1.71 5.00 -4.29
C PRO A 78 -1.93 6.51 -4.48
N PRO A 79 -2.58 6.95 -5.57
CA PRO A 79 -2.95 8.35 -5.76
C PRO A 79 -3.74 8.91 -4.58
N GLY A 80 -3.38 10.13 -4.15
CA GLY A 80 -4.01 10.80 -3.00
C GLY A 80 -3.39 10.47 -1.63
N PHE A 81 -2.38 9.62 -1.57
CA PHE A 81 -1.68 9.28 -0.32
C PHE A 81 -0.27 9.88 -0.27
N SER A 82 0.17 10.25 0.93
CA SER A 82 1.54 10.65 1.25
C SER A 82 2.05 9.84 2.45
N ALA A 83 3.37 9.77 2.59
CA ALA A 83 4.02 9.18 3.76
C ALA A 83 5.24 10.00 4.17
N GLU A 84 5.39 10.16 5.47
CA GLU A 84 6.49 10.88 6.09
C GLU A 84 7.17 9.98 7.13
N LEU A 85 8.47 10.15 7.29
CA LEU A 85 9.23 9.41 8.28
C LEU A 85 9.03 10.06 9.66
N VAL A 86 8.35 9.37 10.56
CA VAL A 86 8.14 9.83 11.95
C VAL A 86 9.33 9.49 12.85
N ALA A 87 9.87 8.28 12.72
CA ALA A 87 10.97 7.80 13.54
C ALA A 87 11.80 6.73 12.81
N SER A 88 13.08 6.64 13.15
CA SER A 88 14.04 5.64 12.65
C SER A 88 14.91 5.10 13.78
N GLY A 89 15.72 4.06 13.50
CA GLY A 89 16.60 3.45 14.51
C GLY A 89 15.85 2.64 15.57
N ILE A 90 14.70 2.07 15.20
CA ILE A 90 13.88 1.19 16.05
C ILE A 90 14.23 -0.25 15.70
N ASP A 91 14.41 -1.11 16.69
CA ASP A 91 15.00 -2.44 16.52
C ASP A 91 13.99 -3.46 15.96
N SER A 92 12.79 -3.53 16.55
CA SER A 92 11.73 -4.43 16.07
C SER A 92 10.35 -3.81 16.34
N PRO A 93 9.96 -2.76 15.59
CA PRO A 93 8.62 -2.16 15.73
C PRO A 93 7.55 -3.15 15.26
N ARG A 94 6.62 -3.55 16.16
CA ARG A 94 5.58 -4.57 15.85
C ARG A 94 4.15 -4.05 15.94
N ALA A 95 3.85 -3.24 16.95
CA ALA A 95 2.52 -2.68 17.15
C ALA A 95 2.60 -1.16 17.27
N VAL A 96 1.68 -0.47 16.59
CA VAL A 96 1.52 0.99 16.67
C VAL A 96 0.08 1.29 17.09
N ARG A 97 -0.10 2.22 18.03
CA ARG A 97 -1.41 2.74 18.44
C ARG A 97 -1.36 4.26 18.53
N VAL A 98 -2.40 4.90 18.00
CA VAL A 98 -2.61 6.34 18.13
C VAL A 98 -3.46 6.56 19.39
N ALA A 99 -2.98 7.40 20.31
CA ALA A 99 -3.74 7.79 21.47
C ALA A 99 -4.72 8.94 21.13
N PRO A 100 -5.76 9.17 21.96
CA PRO A 100 -6.74 10.24 21.70
C PRO A 100 -6.13 11.65 21.59
N ASN A 101 -4.96 11.87 22.18
CA ASN A 101 -4.21 13.12 22.08
C ASN A 101 -3.29 13.22 20.85
N GLY A 102 -3.30 12.22 19.96
CA GLY A 102 -2.49 12.20 18.73
C GLY A 102 -1.12 11.54 18.87
N ASP A 103 -0.70 11.14 20.07
CA ASP A 103 0.60 10.49 20.28
C ASP A 103 0.63 9.06 19.72
N LEU A 104 1.81 8.61 19.30
CA LEU A 104 2.04 7.23 18.89
C LEU A 104 2.71 6.42 19.99
N PHE A 105 2.09 5.31 20.37
CA PHE A 105 2.71 4.25 21.17
C PHE A 105 3.21 3.16 20.22
N VAL A 106 4.50 2.86 20.29
CA VAL A 106 5.17 1.85 19.44
C VAL A 106 5.83 0.80 20.31
N ALA A 107 5.45 -0.47 20.11
CA ALA A 107 6.12 -1.61 20.74
C ALA A 107 7.41 -1.93 19.97
N ASP A 108 8.56 -1.69 20.62
CA ASP A 108 9.89 -2.05 20.12
C ASP A 108 10.30 -3.37 20.76
N SER A 109 9.80 -4.48 20.18
CA SER A 109 9.73 -5.77 20.87
C SER A 109 11.09 -6.38 21.18
N ARG A 110 12.09 -6.21 20.31
CA ARG A 110 13.44 -6.75 20.56
C ARG A 110 14.17 -5.95 21.64
N ALA A 111 13.88 -4.65 21.73
CA ALA A 111 14.39 -3.79 22.80
C ALA A 111 13.58 -3.86 24.10
N ASN A 112 12.53 -4.70 24.17
CA ASN A 112 11.66 -4.88 25.34
C ASN A 112 11.11 -3.56 25.93
N GLN A 113 10.62 -2.67 25.08
CA GLN A 113 10.09 -1.38 25.51
C GLN A 113 8.92 -0.90 24.67
N VAL A 114 8.15 0.04 25.24
CA VAL A 114 7.16 0.83 24.52
C VAL A 114 7.70 2.25 24.39
N ARG A 115 7.82 2.73 23.16
CA ARG A 115 8.22 4.10 22.84
C ARG A 115 6.98 4.96 22.66
N VAL A 116 7.08 6.23 23.06
CA VAL A 116 6.04 7.24 22.84
C VAL A 116 6.61 8.34 21.94
N TYR A 117 5.96 8.58 20.80
CA TYR A 117 6.27 9.71 19.93
C TYR A 117 5.16 10.74 20.04
N ARG A 118 5.54 11.95 20.45
CA ARG A 118 4.61 13.08 20.62
C ARG A 118 4.46 13.79 19.27
N LEU A 119 3.27 13.74 18.68
CA LEU A 119 3.00 14.30 17.34
C LEU A 119 2.11 15.54 17.35
N ALA A 120 1.29 15.71 18.39
CA ALA A 120 0.58 16.96 18.60
C ALA A 120 1.56 18.02 19.10
N GLU A 121 1.45 19.24 18.57
CA GLU A 121 1.92 20.41 19.32
C GLU A 121 1.09 20.51 20.60
N GLY A 122 1.72 20.91 21.70
CA GLY A 122 1.02 21.23 22.94
C GLY A 122 0.04 22.38 22.75
#